data_AF-A0A2S6IJU6-F1
#
_entry.id   AF-A0A2S6IJU6-F1
#
_cell.length_a   1.000
_cell.length_b   1.000
_cell.length_c   1.000
_cell.angle_alpha   90.00
_cell.angle_beta   90.00
_cell.angle_gamma   90.00
#
_symmetry.space_group_name_H-M   'P 1'
#
loop_
_entity.id
_entity.type
_entity.pdbx_description
1 polymer ?
#
loop_
_entity_poly.entity_id
_entity_poly.type
_entity_poly.pdbx_seq_one_letter_code
_entity_poly.pdbx_strand_id
1 'polypeptide(L)'
;MIGSHSTAAPQRTQEPGWRDAWSSALHAVELDVEAAEDLLARLHAGVDTDVAEVPVPQDWIEPSMLAPLPADFAERARRLLQRQMDVSERLAEAMVQARSQRRAMAKLEQAEHRPVYFDRPL
;
A
#
# COMPACT_ATOMS: atom_id res chain seq x y z
N MET A 1 -52.23 13.77 14.88
CA MET A 1 -52.34 13.13 13.55
C MET A 1 -50.96 13.11 12.93
N ILE A 2 -50.43 11.91 12.71
CA ILE A 2 -49.10 11.63 12.16
C ILE A 2 -49.25 11.63 10.63
N GLY A 3 -48.55 12.54 9.95
CA GLY A 3 -48.50 12.62 8.49
C GLY A 3 -47.08 12.38 8.01
N SER A 4 -46.74 11.13 7.76
CA SER A 4 -45.49 10.72 7.13
C SER A 4 -45.43 11.26 5.70
N HIS A 5 -44.56 12.23 5.44
CA HIS A 5 -44.10 12.51 4.09
C HIS A 5 -42.63 12.11 3.97
N SER A 6 -42.47 10.86 3.54
CA SER A 6 -41.25 10.34 2.94
C SER A 6 -40.98 11.18 1.68
N THR A 7 -40.05 12.13 1.76
CA THR A 7 -39.54 12.82 0.58
C THR A 7 -38.30 12.05 0.12
N ALA A 8 -38.53 11.09 -0.77
CA ALA A 8 -37.48 10.44 -1.55
C ALA A 8 -36.67 11.53 -2.27
N ALA A 9 -35.36 11.57 -2.01
CA ALA A 9 -34.44 12.42 -2.75
C ALA A 9 -34.50 12.06 -4.24
N PRO A 10 -34.48 13.05 -5.16
CA PRO A 10 -34.57 12.79 -6.58
C PRO A 10 -33.31 12.03 -7.05
N GLN A 11 -33.48 10.74 -7.35
CA GLN A 11 -32.50 9.94 -8.08
C GLN A 11 -32.47 10.38 -9.55
N ARG A 12 -32.02 11.61 -9.83
CA ARG A 12 -31.86 12.09 -11.20
C ARG A 12 -30.57 11.49 -11.77
N THR A 13 -30.73 10.42 -12.55
CA THR A 13 -29.88 10.03 -13.69
C THR A 13 -28.44 10.52 -13.58
N GLN A 14 -27.65 9.75 -12.85
CA GLN A 14 -26.22 9.99 -12.69
C GLN A 14 -25.56 9.43 -13.98
N GLU A 15 -24.99 10.32 -14.80
CA GLU A 15 -24.45 10.08 -16.16
C GLU A 15 -23.46 8.90 -16.25
N PRO A 16 -23.53 7.99 -17.24
CA PRO A 16 -22.66 6.79 -17.33
C PRO A 16 -21.18 7.02 -17.01
N GLY A 17 -20.61 8.18 -17.38
CA GLY A 17 -19.24 8.57 -17.05
C GLY A 17 -18.88 8.62 -15.55
N TRP A 18 -19.82 8.87 -14.63
CA TRP A 18 -19.51 8.87 -13.19
C TRP A 18 -19.25 7.45 -12.66
N ARG A 19 -20.04 6.47 -13.15
CA ARG A 19 -19.91 5.06 -12.76
C ARG A 19 -18.62 4.49 -13.34
N ASP A 20 -18.31 4.87 -14.58
CA ASP A 20 -17.05 4.53 -15.24
C ASP A 20 -15.85 5.10 -14.49
N ALA A 21 -15.94 6.35 -14.01
CA ALA A 21 -14.91 6.95 -13.17
C ALA A 21 -14.65 6.17 -11.88
N TRP A 22 -15.70 5.73 -11.17
CA TRP A 22 -15.54 4.88 -9.99
C TRP A 22 -14.98 3.50 -10.32
N SER A 23 -15.42 2.89 -11.42
CA SER A 23 -14.90 1.60 -11.85
C SER A 23 -13.40 1.71 -12.16
N SER A 24 -12.99 2.76 -12.85
CA SER A 24 -11.59 3.04 -13.18
C SER A 24 -10.77 3.32 -11.92
N ALA A 25 -11.29 4.12 -10.98
CA ALA A 25 -10.61 4.43 -9.74
C ALA A 25 -10.40 3.18 -8.87
N LEU A 26 -11.43 2.35 -8.70
CA LEU A 26 -11.32 1.08 -7.96
C LEU A 26 -10.34 0.12 -8.66
N HIS A 27 -10.35 0.07 -9.99
CA HIS A 27 -9.43 -0.78 -10.73
C HIS A 27 -7.97 -0.34 -10.59
N ALA A 28 -7.68 0.96 -10.65
CA ALA A 28 -6.33 1.47 -10.43
C ALA A 28 -5.79 1.06 -9.05
N VAL A 29 -6.60 1.23 -8.01
CA VAL A 29 -6.23 0.87 -6.65
C VAL A 29 -6.09 -0.66 -6.48
N GLU A 30 -6.86 -1.47 -7.19
CA GLU A 30 -6.67 -2.92 -7.22
C GLU A 30 -5.32 -3.32 -7.81
N LEU A 31 -4.90 -2.69 -8.91
CA LEU A 31 -3.59 -2.94 -9.51
C LEU A 31 -2.44 -2.56 -8.55
N ASP A 32 -2.56 -1.44 -7.85
CA ASP A 32 -1.55 -1.04 -6.85
C ASP A 32 -1.44 -2.05 -5.70
N VAL A 33 -2.57 -2.56 -5.22
CA VAL A 33 -2.61 -3.58 -4.17
C VAL A 33 -2.02 -4.90 -4.66
N GLU A 34 -2.34 -5.33 -5.88
CA GLU A 34 -1.77 -6.55 -6.48
C GLU A 34 -0.26 -6.43 -6.66
N ALA A 35 0.25 -5.27 -7.09
CA ALA A 35 1.69 -5.04 -7.20
C ALA A 35 2.39 -5.10 -5.84
N ALA A 36 1.77 -4.54 -4.79
CA ALA A 36 2.32 -4.61 -3.43
C ALA A 36 2.29 -6.03 -2.85
N GLU A 37 1.23 -6.80 -3.12
CA GLU A 37 1.12 -8.21 -2.74
C GLU A 37 2.20 -9.07 -3.45
N ASP A 38 2.44 -8.85 -4.74
CA ASP A 38 3.49 -9.55 -5.50
C ASP A 38 4.89 -9.23 -4.96
N LEU A 39 5.16 -7.95 -4.67
CA LEU A 39 6.44 -7.54 -4.07
C LEU A 39 6.66 -8.21 -2.71
N LEU A 40 5.64 -8.27 -1.86
CA LEU A 40 5.70 -9.02 -0.61
C LEU A 40 5.93 -10.51 -0.85
N ALA A 41 5.26 -11.13 -1.83
CA ALA A 41 5.44 -12.54 -2.14
C ALA A 41 6.88 -12.85 -2.59
N ARG A 42 7.45 -12.01 -3.47
CA ARG A 42 8.84 -12.10 -3.94
C ARG A 42 9.83 -11.94 -2.79
N LEU A 43 9.60 -10.97 -1.91
CA LEU A 43 10.41 -10.76 -0.71
C LEU A 43 10.41 -12.00 0.21
N HIS A 44 9.24 -12.61 0.46
CA HIS A 44 9.14 -13.82 1.28
C HIS A 44 9.80 -15.03 0.62
N ALA A 45 9.77 -15.12 -0.71
CA ALA A 45 10.44 -16.19 -1.46
C ALA A 45 11.98 -16.07 -1.45
N GLY A 46 12.53 -14.97 -0.94
CA GLY A 46 13.98 -14.72 -0.95
C GLY A 46 14.53 -14.50 -2.35
N VAL A 47 13.67 -14.13 -3.30
CA VAL A 47 14.09 -13.76 -4.66
C VAL A 47 14.71 -12.38 -4.56
N ASP A 48 15.99 -12.26 -4.93
CA ASP A 48 16.65 -10.97 -5.09
C ASP A 48 15.85 -10.14 -6.10
N THR A 49 15.04 -9.23 -5.56
CA THR A 49 14.21 -8.35 -6.35
C THR A 49 15.09 -7.18 -6.73
N ASP A 50 15.51 -7.16 -7.99
CA ASP A 50 16.27 -6.05 -8.54
C ASP A 50 15.45 -4.77 -8.34
N VAL A 51 15.96 -3.86 -7.50
CA VAL A 51 15.25 -2.63 -7.08
C VAL A 51 14.92 -1.74 -8.29
N ALA A 52 15.58 -1.96 -9.42
CA ALA A 52 15.36 -1.28 -10.69
C ALA A 52 13.96 -1.50 -11.29
N GLU A 53 13.23 -2.53 -10.87
CA GLU A 53 11.90 -2.85 -11.41
C GLU A 53 10.74 -2.37 -10.51
N VAL A 54 11.05 -1.72 -9.38
CA VAL A 54 10.01 -1.16 -8.50
C VAL A 54 9.38 0.06 -9.20
N PRO A 55 8.06 0.05 -9.47
CA PRO A 55 7.38 1.18 -10.08
C PRO A 55 7.65 2.45 -9.28
N VAL A 56 8.00 3.53 -9.97
CA VAL A 56 8.16 4.85 -9.34
C VAL A 56 6.83 5.22 -8.70
N PRO A 57 6.77 5.52 -7.38
CA PRO A 57 5.53 5.95 -6.75
C PRO A 57 4.99 7.16 -7.49
N GLN A 58 3.76 7.07 -8.01
CA GLN A 58 3.08 8.25 -8.54
C GLN A 58 2.83 9.23 -7.39
N ASP A 59 2.93 10.53 -7.69
CA ASP A 59 2.54 11.56 -6.75
C ASP A 59 1.07 11.33 -6.33
N TRP A 60 0.82 11.37 -5.02
CA TRP A 60 -0.54 11.25 -4.50
C TRP A 60 -1.39 12.42 -5.01
N ILE A 61 -2.37 12.12 -5.85
CA ILE A 61 -3.35 13.09 -6.34
C ILE A 61 -4.58 12.99 -5.44
N GLU A 62 -4.95 14.10 -4.79
CA GLU A 62 -6.21 14.16 -4.04
C GLU A 62 -7.37 13.83 -4.98
N PRO A 63 -8.22 12.84 -4.67
CA PRO A 63 -9.36 12.51 -5.50
C PRO A 63 -10.28 13.73 -5.55
N SER A 64 -10.41 14.37 -6.71
CA SER A 64 -11.47 15.37 -6.93
C SER A 64 -12.79 14.71 -6.59
N MET A 65 -13.50 15.22 -5.57
CA MET A 65 -14.67 14.61 -4.93
C MET A 65 -15.56 13.88 -5.93
N LEU A 66 -15.32 12.57 -6.08
CA LEU A 66 -16.14 11.71 -6.91
C LEU A 66 -17.55 11.76 -6.34
N ALA A 67 -18.56 11.74 -7.21
CA ALA A 67 -19.95 11.61 -6.79
C ALA A 67 -20.09 10.42 -5.81
N PRO A 68 -21.07 10.40 -4.89
CA PRO A 68 -21.17 9.34 -3.87
C PRO A 68 -21.07 7.93 -4.46
N LEU A 69 -20.26 7.06 -3.85
CA LEU A 69 -20.02 5.69 -4.34
C LEU A 69 -21.35 4.96 -4.67
N PRO A 70 -21.52 4.37 -5.86
CA PRO A 70 -22.73 3.61 -6.16
C PRO A 70 -22.81 2.35 -5.29
N ALA A 71 -24.02 2.01 -4.86
CA ALA A 71 -24.27 0.89 -3.95
C ALA A 71 -23.68 -0.44 -4.46
N ASP A 72 -23.71 -0.68 -5.78
CA ASP A 72 -23.18 -1.91 -6.40
C ASP A 72 -21.67 -2.09 -6.18
N PHE A 73 -20.92 -1.00 -5.98
CA PHE A 73 -19.48 -1.06 -5.73
C PHE A 73 -19.12 -1.12 -4.23
N ALA A 74 -20.09 -0.96 -3.33
CA ALA A 74 -19.82 -0.91 -1.89
C ALA A 74 -19.16 -2.18 -1.36
N GLU A 75 -19.56 -3.35 -1.87
CA GLU A 75 -18.97 -4.63 -1.49
C GLU A 75 -17.55 -4.80 -2.07
N ARG A 76 -17.34 -4.41 -3.33
CA ARG A 76 -16.02 -4.43 -3.97
C ARG A 76 -15.03 -3.52 -3.22
N ALA A 77 -15.44 -2.30 -2.93
CA ALA A 77 -14.64 -1.32 -2.19
C ALA A 77 -14.30 -1.80 -0.77
N ARG A 78 -15.25 -2.42 -0.05
CA ARG A 78 -15.00 -2.98 1.28
C ARG A 78 -13.94 -4.10 1.25
N ARG A 79 -14.03 -5.03 0.30
CA ARG A 79 -13.02 -6.09 0.15
C ARG A 79 -11.65 -5.54 -0.21
N LEU A 80 -11.60 -4.56 -1.10
CA LEU A 80 -10.37 -3.89 -1.49
C LEU A 80 -9.70 -3.18 -0.30
N LEU A 81 -10.49 -2.46 0.51
CA LEU A 81 -9.98 -1.81 1.72
C LEU A 81 -9.41 -2.83 2.73
N GLN A 82 -10.06 -3.98 2.91
CA GLN A 82 -9.53 -5.03 3.79
C GLN A 82 -8.18 -5.56 3.30
N ARG A 83 -8.03 -5.80 1.98
CA ARG A 83 -6.73 -6.18 1.38
C ARG A 83 -5.66 -5.11 1.60
N GLN A 84 -6.00 -3.83 1.41
CA GLN A 84 -5.07 -2.73 1.65
C GLN A 84 -4.56 -2.70 3.09
N MET A 85 -5.44 -2.92 4.07
CA MET A 85 -5.06 -2.95 5.48
C MET A 85 -4.11 -4.11 5.78
N ASP A 86 -4.40 -5.32 5.29
CA ASP A 86 -3.52 -6.49 5.43
C ASP A 86 -2.12 -6.25 4.82
N VAL A 87 -2.09 -5.76 3.58
CA VAL A 87 -0.84 -5.46 2.88
C VAL A 87 -0.04 -4.38 3.60
N SER A 88 -0.71 -3.34 4.09
CA SER A 88 -0.06 -2.25 4.83
C SER A 88 0.57 -2.75 6.14
N GLU A 89 -0.12 -3.63 6.87
CA GLU A 89 0.40 -4.25 8.09
C GLU A 89 1.65 -5.10 7.79
N ARG A 90 1.56 -5.96 6.78
CA ARG A 90 2.67 -6.82 6.35
C ARG A 90 3.88 -6.04 5.85
N LEU A 91 3.66 -4.94 5.11
CA LEU A 91 4.72 -4.02 4.70
C LEU A 91 5.39 -3.35 5.90
N ALA A 92 4.63 -2.91 6.89
CA ALA A 92 5.17 -2.31 8.10
C ALA A 92 6.07 -3.30 8.86
N GLU A 93 5.62 -4.54 9.00
CA GLU A 93 6.40 -5.62 9.62
C GLU A 93 7.71 -5.90 8.86
N ALA A 94 7.63 -6.02 7.53
CA ALA A 94 8.80 -6.24 6.68
C ALA A 94 9.82 -5.09 6.80
N MET A 95 9.37 -3.84 6.85
CA MET A 95 10.24 -2.68 7.06
C MET A 95 10.96 -2.71 8.42
N VAL A 96 10.27 -3.12 9.49
CA VAL A 96 10.87 -3.27 10.82
C VAL A 96 11.96 -4.35 10.81
N GLN A 97 11.70 -5.48 10.18
CA GLN A 97 12.66 -6.58 10.04
C GLN A 97 13.88 -6.16 9.20
N ALA A 98 13.67 -5.51 8.06
CA ALA A 98 14.77 -5.00 7.23
C ALA A 98 15.64 -4.00 8.00
N ARG A 99 15.05 -3.14 8.84
CA ARG A 99 15.80 -2.20 9.67
C ARG A 99 16.59 -2.89 10.78
N SER A 100 16.10 -3.98 11.35
CA SER A 100 16.81 -4.73 12.38
C SER A 100 18.02 -5.46 11.78
N GLN A 101 17.86 -6.09 10.61
CA GLN A 101 18.93 -6.74 9.86
C GLN A 101 20.05 -5.75 9.50
N ARG A 102 19.71 -4.58 8.96
CA ARG A 102 20.70 -3.52 8.65
C ARG A 102 21.48 -3.09 9.89
N ARG A 103 20.83 -2.94 11.04
CA ARG A 103 21.51 -2.61 12.31
C ARG A 103 22.45 -3.72 12.78
N ALA A 104 22.07 -4.99 12.59
CA ALA A 104 22.92 -6.12 12.96
C ALA A 104 24.16 -6.20 12.07
N MET A 105 24.01 -6.03 10.76
CA MET A 105 25.11 -5.99 9.81
C MET A 105 26.09 -4.85 10.11
N ALA A 106 25.59 -3.64 10.37
CA ALA A 106 26.44 -2.50 10.72
C ALA A 106 27.28 -2.74 11.99
N LYS A 107 26.76 -3.49 12.96
CA LYS A 107 27.53 -3.88 14.17
C LYS A 107 28.61 -4.91 13.86
N LEU A 108 28.34 -5.85 12.95
CA LEU A 108 29.31 -6.85 12.52
C LEU A 108 30.49 -6.18 11.79
N GLU A 109 30.20 -5.29 10.84
CA GLU A 109 31.22 -4.51 10.13
C GLU A 109 32.09 -3.70 11.10
N GLN A 110 31.49 -3.05 12.10
CA GLN A 110 32.24 -2.32 13.13
C GLN A 110 33.15 -3.23 13.98
N ALA A 111 32.74 -4.47 14.23
CA ALA A 111 33.56 -5.43 14.98
C ALA A 111 34.76 -5.94 14.17
N GLU A 112 34.66 -6.03 12.85
CA GLU A 112 35.79 -6.36 11.97
C GLU A 112 36.85 -5.25 11.93
N HIS A 113 36.47 -3.98 12.09
CA HIS A 113 37.40 -2.83 12.15
C HIS A 113 38.06 -2.61 13.53
N ARG A 114 38.21 -3.64 14.36
CA ARG A 114 38.82 -3.51 15.69
C ARG A 114 40.30 -3.08 15.58
N PRO A 115 40.78 -2.10 16.39
CA PRO A 115 42.17 -1.67 16.33
C PRO A 115 43.15 -2.82 16.60
N VAL A 116 44.06 -3.06 15.67
CA VAL A 116 45.21 -3.95 15.87
C VAL A 116 46.30 -3.15 16.59
N TYR A 117 46.55 -3.48 17.85
CA TYR A 117 47.63 -2.87 18.63
C TYR A 117 48.96 -3.47 18.19
N PHE A 118 49.80 -2.68 17.54
CA PHE A 118 51.19 -3.04 17.27
C PHE A 118 52.02 -2.67 18.51
N ASP A 119 52.50 -3.68 19.22
CA ASP A 119 53.45 -3.47 20.31
C ASP A 119 54.83 -3.20 19.70
N ARG A 120 55.38 -2.02 19.94
CA ARG A 120 56.65 -1.59 19.35
C ARG A 120 57.73 -1.74 20.43
N PRO A 121 58.67 -2.70 20.30
CA PRO A 121 59.75 -2.82 21.26
C PRO A 121 60.68 -1.60 21.17
N LEU A 122 61.02 -1.03 22.33
CA LEU A 122 62.03 0.00 22.52
C LEU A 122 63.45 -0.56 22.41
#